data_AF-W1XRA9-F1
#
_entry.id   AF-W1XRA9-F1
#
_cell.length_a   1.000
_cell.length_b   1.000
_cell.length_c   1.000
_cell.angle_alpha   90.00
_cell.angle_beta   90.00
_cell.angle_gamma   90.00
#
_symmetry.space_group_name_H-M   'P 1'
#
loop_
_entity.id
_entity.type
_entity.pdbx_description
1 polymer ?
#
loop_
_entity_poly.entity_id
_entity_poly.type
_entity_poly.pdbx_seq_one_letter_code
_entity_poly.pdbx_strand_id
1 'polypeptide(L)'
;AALQSVPKGQMEAAQAIGMTWFQAFRRIVLPQATVFALPLFTNQFLNTMKSTSIVFVITVIELFGAAKLYTEENSQYFEAYIVVAGLFWVMGIVFEFIFHRLEIYASKYKRGNAL
;
A
#
# COMPACT_ATOMS: atom_id res chain seq x y z
N ALA A 1 -7.79 -3.25 17.79
CA ALA A 1 -6.95 -2.04 17.60
C ALA A 1 -7.81 -0.78 17.77
N ALA A 2 -8.00 0.07 16.75
CA ALA A 2 -8.63 1.40 16.81
C ALA A 2 -9.82 1.63 17.74
N LEU A 3 -10.79 0.69 17.78
CA LEU A 3 -12.00 0.83 18.59
C LEU A 3 -11.87 0.27 20.02
N GLN A 4 -10.71 -0.29 20.35
CA GLN A 4 -10.37 -0.88 21.66
C GLN A 4 -9.29 -0.08 22.41
N SER A 5 -8.63 0.89 21.76
CA SER A 5 -7.70 1.82 22.42
C SER A 5 -8.42 2.90 23.23
N VAL A 6 -9.71 3.15 22.96
CA VAL A 6 -10.56 4.03 23.77
C VAL A 6 -10.98 3.30 25.06
N PRO A 7 -10.63 3.78 26.27
CA PRO A 7 -10.98 3.09 27.52
C PRO A 7 -12.49 3.02 27.73
N LYS A 8 -13.01 1.82 28.06
CA LYS A 8 -14.45 1.58 28.30
C LYS A 8 -15.07 2.57 29.30
N GLY A 9 -14.31 2.94 30.33
CA GLY A 9 -14.72 3.93 31.34
C GLY A 9 -15.09 5.30 30.78
N GLN A 10 -14.57 5.74 29.62
CA GLN A 10 -15.05 6.99 28.99
C GLN A 10 -16.46 6.84 28.38
N MET A 11 -16.78 5.64 27.90
CA MET A 11 -18.08 5.31 27.32
C MET A 11 -19.14 5.06 28.40
N GLU A 12 -18.72 4.54 29.56
CA GLU A 12 -19.53 4.43 30.78
C GLU A 12 -19.76 5.81 31.42
N ALA A 13 -18.72 6.64 31.57
CA ALA A 13 -18.83 8.00 32.10
C ALA A 13 -19.72 8.90 31.23
N ALA A 14 -19.64 8.79 29.90
CA ALA A 14 -20.53 9.54 28.99
C ALA A 14 -22.01 9.14 29.16
N GLN A 15 -22.29 7.86 29.43
CA GLN A 15 -23.65 7.40 29.74
C GLN A 15 -24.12 7.85 31.13
N ALA A 16 -23.21 7.91 32.12
CA ALA A 16 -23.52 8.41 33.46
C ALA A 16 -23.92 9.90 33.48
N ILE A 17 -23.42 10.71 32.54
CA ILE A 17 -23.87 12.10 32.31
C ILE A 17 -25.02 12.21 31.30
N GLY A 18 -25.71 11.10 31.02
CA GLY A 18 -26.93 11.07 30.19
C GLY A 18 -26.72 11.16 28.67
N MET A 19 -25.49 11.02 28.15
CA MET A 19 -25.30 10.95 26.69
C MET A 19 -25.78 9.62 26.14
N THR A 20 -26.54 9.68 25.04
CA THR A 20 -26.82 8.49 24.23
C THR A 20 -25.54 7.93 23.62
N TRP A 21 -25.53 6.61 23.38
CA TRP A 21 -24.41 5.87 22.79
C TRP A 21 -23.86 6.55 21.51
N PHE A 22 -24.75 7.02 20.64
CA PHE A 22 -24.39 7.67 19.38
C PHE A 22 -23.73 9.06 19.55
N GLN A 23 -24.18 9.87 20.52
CA GLN A 23 -23.58 11.17 20.82
C GLN A 23 -22.15 11.02 21.33
N ALA A 24 -21.94 10.11 22.28
CA ALA A 24 -20.63 9.79 22.85
C ALA A 24 -19.71 9.14 21.81
N PHE A 25 -20.20 8.21 20.99
CA PHE A 25 -19.43 7.62 19.90
C PHE A 25 -18.90 8.70 18.93
N ARG A 26 -19.75 9.63 18.47
CA ARG A 26 -19.34 10.68 17.53
C ARG A 26 -18.40 11.73 18.17
N ARG A 27 -18.57 12.08 19.45
CA ARG A 27 -17.81 13.18 20.09
C ARG A 27 -16.54 12.73 20.84
N ILE A 28 -16.47 11.47 21.27
CA ILE A 28 -15.40 10.96 22.14
C ILE A 28 -14.65 9.83 21.42
N VAL A 29 -15.37 8.75 21.07
CA VAL A 29 -14.75 7.56 20.47
C VAL A 29 -14.19 7.88 19.09
N LEU A 30 -14.93 8.56 18.22
CA LEU A 30 -14.50 8.87 16.85
C LEU A 30 -13.19 9.69 16.78
N PRO A 31 -13.03 10.85 17.46
CA PRO A 31 -11.77 11.60 17.39
C PRO A 31 -10.60 10.79 17.96
N GLN A 32 -10.77 10.09 19.09
CA GLN A 32 -9.75 9.20 19.67
C GLN A 32 -9.50 7.94 18.81
N ALA A 33 -10.44 7.55 17.97
CA ALA A 33 -10.29 6.50 16.98
C ALA A 33 -9.86 7.02 15.59
N THR A 34 -9.73 8.33 15.37
CA THR A 34 -8.99 8.94 14.25
C THR A 34 -7.60 9.44 14.65
N VAL A 35 -7.36 9.55 15.95
CA VAL A 35 -6.09 9.14 16.58
C VAL A 35 -5.82 7.63 16.31
N PHE A 36 -6.79 6.85 15.81
CA PHE A 36 -6.57 5.54 15.17
C PHE A 36 -6.98 5.47 13.67
N ALA A 37 -6.39 6.35 12.84
CA ALA A 37 -6.47 6.38 11.37
C ALA A 37 -5.14 6.24 10.54
N LEU A 38 -4.14 7.16 10.64
CA LEU A 38 -2.95 7.38 9.78
C LEU A 38 -1.59 6.62 10.02
N PRO A 39 -0.61 6.86 10.93
CA PRO A 39 0.73 6.25 10.77
C PRO A 39 0.98 4.73 10.92
N LEU A 40 0.04 3.87 11.34
CA LEU A 40 0.14 2.43 10.96
C LEU A 40 -0.57 2.13 9.62
N PHE A 41 -1.48 3.00 9.16
CA PHE A 41 -1.71 3.20 7.72
C PHE A 41 -0.43 3.70 7.00
N THR A 42 0.47 4.47 7.62
CA THR A 42 1.76 4.86 7.02
C THR A 42 2.75 3.70 7.03
N ASN A 43 2.80 2.88 8.08
CA ASN A 43 3.54 1.60 8.01
C ASN A 43 3.00 0.69 6.90
N GLN A 44 1.68 0.56 6.77
CA GLN A 44 1.06 -0.20 5.68
C GLN A 44 1.40 0.38 4.31
N PHE A 45 1.42 1.72 4.17
CA PHE A 45 1.81 2.43 2.95
C PHE A 45 3.26 2.15 2.56
N LEU A 46 4.19 2.26 3.51
CA LEU A 46 5.61 2.01 3.31
C LEU A 46 5.88 0.53 2.97
N ASN A 47 5.11 -0.40 3.54
CA ASN A 47 5.21 -1.81 3.18
C ASN A 47 4.70 -2.09 1.75
N THR A 48 3.56 -1.52 1.34
CA THR A 48 3.09 -1.58 -0.05
C THR A 48 4.15 -1.03 -1.01
N MET A 49 4.70 0.16 -0.72
CA MET A 49 5.73 0.81 -1.54
C MET A 49 7.01 -0.03 -1.68
N LYS A 50 7.45 -0.70 -0.60
CA LYS A 50 8.59 -1.64 -0.65
C LYS A 50 8.29 -2.85 -1.54
N SER A 51 7.11 -3.45 -1.41
CA SER A 51 6.69 -4.58 -2.25
C SER A 51 6.61 -4.19 -3.73
N THR A 52 6.21 -2.95 -4.06
CA THR A 52 6.27 -2.39 -5.41
C THR A 52 7.69 -2.37 -5.97
N SER A 53 8.62 -1.72 -5.27
CA SER A 53 9.97 -1.49 -5.80
C SER A 53 10.84 -2.74 -5.88
N ILE A 54 10.69 -3.70 -4.94
CA ILE A 54 11.54 -4.90 -4.90
C ILE A 54 11.26 -5.84 -6.09
N VAL A 55 9.97 -6.10 -6.40
CA VAL A 55 9.60 -6.99 -7.51
C VAL A 55 10.09 -6.42 -8.85
N PHE A 56 9.90 -5.11 -9.05
CA PHE A 56 10.35 -4.39 -10.25
C PHE A 56 11.86 -4.55 -10.50
N VAL A 57 12.68 -4.41 -9.46
CA VAL A 57 14.15 -4.57 -9.56
C VAL A 57 14.55 -5.99 -9.97
N ILE A 58 13.88 -7.02 -9.45
CA ILE A 58 14.16 -8.43 -9.83
C ILE A 58 13.86 -8.65 -11.32
N THR A 59 12.69 -8.22 -11.78
CA THR A 59 12.27 -8.36 -13.19
C THR A 59 13.19 -7.60 -14.15
N VAL A 60 13.75 -6.45 -13.76
CA VAL A 60 14.79 -5.76 -14.56
C VAL A 60 16.05 -6.61 -14.69
N ILE A 61 16.53 -7.19 -13.61
CA ILE A 61 17.76 -8.01 -13.60
C ILE A 61 17.59 -9.26 -14.47
N GLU A 62 16.44 -9.94 -14.38
CA GLU A 62 16.12 -11.10 -15.20
C GLU A 62 16.04 -10.76 -16.70
N LEU A 63 15.37 -9.66 -17.05
CA LEU A 63 15.22 -9.22 -18.45
C LEU A 63 16.57 -8.84 -19.08
N PHE A 64 17.40 -8.08 -18.35
CA PHE A 64 18.76 -7.72 -18.82
C PHE A 64 19.70 -8.94 -18.84
N GLY A 65 19.51 -9.92 -17.96
CA GLY A 65 20.23 -11.20 -18.00
C GLY A 65 19.93 -12.00 -19.26
N ALA A 66 18.65 -12.17 -19.59
CA ALA A 66 18.21 -12.83 -20.82
C ALA A 66 18.70 -12.10 -22.08
N ALA A 67 18.64 -10.77 -22.07
CA ALA A 67 19.17 -9.94 -23.15
C ALA A 67 20.68 -10.15 -23.36
N LYS A 68 21.46 -10.12 -22.27
CA LYS A 68 22.90 -10.30 -22.31
C LYS A 68 23.29 -11.64 -22.94
N LEU A 69 22.65 -12.73 -22.51
CA LEU A 69 22.86 -14.07 -23.08
C LEU A 69 22.59 -14.09 -24.59
N TYR A 70 21.46 -13.55 -25.05
CA TYR A 70 21.12 -13.48 -26.47
C TYR A 70 22.13 -12.65 -27.29
N THR A 71 22.64 -11.55 -26.72
CA THR A 71 23.67 -10.72 -27.36
C THR A 71 25.06 -11.35 -27.36
N GLU A 72 25.40 -12.19 -26.38
CA GLU A 72 26.68 -12.93 -26.35
C GLU A 72 26.70 -14.07 -27.38
N GLU A 73 25.54 -14.66 -27.69
CA GLU A 73 25.40 -15.69 -28.73
C GLU A 73 25.33 -15.10 -30.15
N ASN A 74 24.59 -14.00 -30.35
CA ASN A 74 24.29 -13.48 -31.69
C ASN A 74 25.02 -12.17 -32.06
N SER A 75 25.67 -11.48 -31.11
CA SER A 75 26.25 -10.14 -31.28
C SER A 75 25.28 -9.02 -31.74
N GLN A 76 23.97 -9.28 -31.78
CA GLN A 76 22.91 -8.34 -32.20
C GLN A 76 22.47 -7.39 -31.06
N TYR A 77 23.42 -6.62 -30.51
CA TYR A 77 23.20 -5.74 -29.35
C TYR A 77 22.03 -4.76 -29.53
N PHE A 78 21.95 -4.07 -30.67
CA PHE A 78 20.97 -3.00 -30.90
C PHE A 78 19.52 -3.51 -30.91
N GLU A 79 19.27 -4.62 -31.61
CA GLU A 79 17.94 -5.21 -31.76
C GLU A 79 17.47 -5.81 -30.42
N ALA A 80 18.36 -6.49 -29.70
CA ALA A 80 18.07 -7.02 -28.37
C ALA A 80 17.69 -5.92 -27.37
N TYR A 81 18.46 -4.82 -27.31
CA TYR A 81 18.14 -3.71 -26.39
C TYR A 81 16.82 -2.99 -26.74
N ILE A 82 16.43 -2.93 -28.02
CA ILE A 82 15.12 -2.39 -28.43
C ILE A 82 13.99 -3.30 -27.96
N VAL A 83 14.11 -4.62 -28.14
CA VAL A 83 13.10 -5.59 -27.66
C VAL A 83 12.96 -5.52 -26.13
N VAL A 84 14.09 -5.42 -25.41
CA VAL A 84 14.13 -5.23 -23.95
C VAL A 84 13.44 -3.94 -23.52
N ALA A 85 13.70 -2.81 -24.19
CA ALA A 85 13.05 -1.54 -23.89
C ALA A 85 11.52 -1.61 -24.13
N GLY A 86 11.08 -2.27 -25.20
CA GLY A 86 9.66 -2.50 -25.50
C GLY A 86 8.98 -3.37 -24.44
N LEU A 87 9.60 -4.51 -24.07
CA LEU A 87 9.11 -5.38 -23.00
C LEU A 87 9.04 -4.66 -21.66
N PHE A 88 10.05 -3.87 -21.31
CA PHE A 88 10.09 -3.08 -20.09
C PHE A 88 8.99 -2.01 -20.05
N TRP A 89 8.70 -1.33 -21.18
CA TRP A 89 7.61 -0.37 -21.28
C TRP A 89 6.23 -1.03 -21.10
N VAL A 90 6.00 -2.18 -21.76
CA VAL A 90 4.77 -2.98 -21.58
C VAL A 90 4.62 -3.46 -20.14
N MET A 91 5.69 -3.96 -19.51
CA MET A 91 5.66 -4.34 -18.09
C MET A 91 5.40 -3.14 -17.18
N GLY A 92 5.92 -1.96 -17.49
CA GLY A 92 5.60 -0.72 -16.77
C GLY A 92 4.10 -0.44 -16.73
N ILE A 93 3.42 -0.53 -17.89
CA ILE A 93 1.96 -0.35 -18.01
C ILE A 93 1.19 -1.45 -17.23
N VAL A 94 1.64 -2.70 -17.30
CA VAL A 94 1.04 -3.81 -16.55
C VAL A 94 1.20 -3.64 -15.04
N PHE A 95 2.39 -3.22 -14.57
CA PHE A 95 2.62 -2.91 -13.17
C PHE A 95 1.81 -1.70 -12.71
N GLU A 96 1.73 -0.62 -13.49
CA GLU A 96 0.91 0.55 -13.16
C GLU A 96 -0.57 0.19 -13.02
N PHE A 97 -1.11 -0.62 -13.94
CA PHE A 97 -2.46 -1.17 -13.84
C PHE A 97 -2.64 -2.03 -12.58
N ILE A 98 -1.70 -2.93 -12.28
CA ILE A 98 -1.73 -3.78 -11.07
C ILE A 98 -1.67 -2.92 -9.81
N PHE A 99 -0.80 -1.91 -9.73
CA PHE A 99 -0.69 -1.05 -8.55
C PHE A 99 -1.90 -0.14 -8.37
N HIS A 100 -2.50 0.38 -9.44
CA HIS A 100 -3.77 1.10 -9.34
C HIS A 100 -4.90 0.18 -8.83
N ARG A 101 -4.97 -1.07 -9.28
CA ARG A 101 -5.96 -2.06 -8.80
C ARG A 101 -5.70 -2.50 -7.35
N LEU A 102 -4.44 -2.65 -6.96
CA LEU A 102 -4.03 -2.94 -5.57
C LEU A 102 -4.24 -1.74 -4.64
N GLU A 103 -4.07 -0.51 -5.12
CA GLU A 103 -4.37 0.72 -4.37
C GLU A 103 -5.88 0.81 -4.09
N ILE A 104 -6.73 0.58 -5.09
CA ILE A 104 -8.19 0.51 -4.93
C ILE A 104 -8.58 -0.56 -3.89
N TYR A 105 -7.88 -1.70 -3.89
CA TYR A 105 -8.12 -2.78 -2.92
C TYR A 105 -7.61 -2.45 -1.50
N ALA A 106 -6.39 -1.90 -1.38
CA ALA A 106 -5.76 -1.57 -0.12
C ALA A 106 -6.40 -0.34 0.56
N SER A 107 -6.86 0.64 -0.22
CA SER A 107 -7.69 1.77 0.21
C SER A 107 -8.87 1.32 1.08
N LYS A 108 -9.48 0.18 0.73
CA LYS A 108 -10.59 -0.46 1.45
C LYS A 108 -10.24 -0.93 2.87
N TYR A 109 -8.95 -1.07 3.21
CA TYR A 109 -8.43 -1.49 4.52
C TYR A 109 -7.77 -0.35 5.31
N LYS A 110 -7.50 0.79 4.66
CA LYS A 110 -6.58 1.84 5.16
C LYS A 110 -7.36 2.96 5.88
N ARG A 111 -7.99 2.66 7.01
CA ARG A 111 -8.78 3.65 7.79
C ARG A 111 -8.78 3.35 9.31
N GLY A 112 -7.61 3.05 9.90
CA GLY A 112 -7.60 2.33 11.19
C GLY A 112 -6.40 2.38 12.17
N ASN A 113 -5.35 3.22 12.04
CA ASN A 113 -4.37 3.48 13.15
C ASN A 113 -3.51 4.80 12.94
N ALA A 114 -3.51 5.84 13.83
CA ALA A 114 -2.95 7.21 13.57
C ALA A 114 -1.98 7.89 14.56
N LEU A 115 -1.76 7.40 15.76
CA LEU A 115 -1.97 8.16 17.01
C LEU A 115 -1.95 7.12 18.16
#